data_AF-A0A4R1BWL2-F1
#
_entry.id   AF-A0A4R1BWL2-F1
#
_cell.length_a   1.000
_cell.length_b   1.000
_cell.length_c   1.000
_cell.angle_alpha   90.00
_cell.angle_beta   90.00
_cell.angle_gamma   90.00
#
_symmetry.space_group_name_H-M   'P 1'
#
loop_
_entity.id
_entity.type
_entity.pdbx_description
1 polymer ?
#
loop_
_entity_poly.entity_id
_entity_poly.type
_entity_poly.pdbx_seq_one_letter_code
_entity_poly.pdbx_strand_id
1 'polypeptide(L)'
;MCAASVDRPFFLPAATAGEAIERIFSLTGASDVGTRGEKRAVVALRDALGLDIETGVTSDVMGAALAEALHVDWDTARYLDRHKITLDGLNALLEGAADAYAEGSLRRLAEMRPALLDGPEWALFEPARSKIEAVNRISMLTGSGAERLGPGGKEHKRVLVNLVDGMRLGIPITTKHGTAEALAREFNAPWSDICVSTQGTITLTGLNVILAGAERHLGRLGGDRALLFGTPEEEGRALAAALVDGFSLKRFADGSERVHWDGRRSVKWLADNQTGQQNQMEWPGFYWEFQARTILGRRFAPNRNPPKTKYGPEPFDYSLNYVWDLKSHTETWFDPLTGETTKGRGGSPLNDAQSMDECIADQGLGFLMVGGRAITDTDGAFKAWQDALKGKAAAPSNSGRSRMRKAAFEPLHVDAFWFADTLALNSAVAAGHVTGFKQGPQAPRVAGEPGAARRPKYTLSSKAAGTSLHLVRYEFPSRPPKA
;
A
#
# COMPACT_ATOMS: atom_id res chain seq x y z
N MET A 1 33.42 5.32 -2.61
CA MET A 1 33.13 3.89 -2.87
C MET A 1 31.92 3.54 -2.03
N CYS A 2 30.75 3.39 -2.66
CA CYS A 2 29.55 2.99 -1.94
C CYS A 2 29.71 1.54 -1.49
N ALA A 3 29.60 1.27 -0.19
CA ALA A 3 29.35 -0.09 0.26
C ALA A 3 28.09 -0.57 -0.47
N ALA A 4 28.20 -1.70 -1.16
CA ALA A 4 27.06 -2.35 -1.79
C ALA A 4 25.94 -2.47 -0.75
N SER A 5 24.71 -2.11 -1.12
CA SER A 5 23.57 -2.43 -0.26
C SER A 5 23.66 -3.93 0.01
N VAL A 6 23.65 -4.32 1.28
CA VAL A 6 23.47 -5.73 1.63
C VAL A 6 22.26 -6.20 0.83
N ASP A 7 22.43 -7.22 -0.01
CA ASP A 7 21.34 -7.71 -0.84
C ASP A 7 20.31 -8.32 0.13
N ARG A 8 19.20 -7.62 0.31
CA ARG A 8 18.19 -7.91 1.33
C ARG A 8 16.91 -8.35 0.63
N PRO A 9 16.82 -9.62 0.19
CA PRO A 9 15.71 -10.09 -0.64
C PRO A 9 14.34 -10.00 0.06
N PHE A 10 14.31 -9.92 1.39
CA PHE A 10 13.09 -9.97 2.20
C PHE A 10 12.66 -8.61 2.77
N PHE A 11 13.56 -7.61 2.77
CA PHE A 11 13.23 -6.26 3.21
C PHE A 11 13.02 -5.35 2.00
N LEU A 12 11.80 -4.82 1.88
CA LEU A 12 11.49 -3.78 0.91
C LEU A 12 11.78 -2.40 1.53
N PRO A 13 12.79 -1.64 1.06
CA PRO A 13 13.04 -0.28 1.56
C PRO A 13 11.92 0.66 1.14
N ALA A 14 11.54 1.59 2.02
CA ALA A 14 10.63 2.67 1.67
C ALA A 14 11.27 3.62 0.66
N ALA A 15 10.49 4.10 -0.30
CA ALA A 15 10.98 4.93 -1.38
C ALA A 15 10.79 6.45 -1.11
N THR A 16 10.10 6.79 -0.03
CA THR A 16 10.01 8.16 0.50
C THR A 16 10.03 8.16 2.03
N ALA A 17 10.39 9.30 2.64
CA ALA A 17 10.33 9.46 4.09
C ALA A 17 8.91 9.29 4.64
N GLY A 18 7.90 9.79 3.90
CA GLY A 18 6.49 9.63 4.27
C GLY A 18 6.08 8.15 4.35
N GLU A 19 6.45 7.35 3.36
CA GLU A 19 6.22 5.90 3.40
C GLU A 19 6.94 5.24 4.59
N ALA A 20 8.20 5.58 4.83
CA ALA A 20 8.97 5.02 5.95
C ALA A 20 8.29 5.31 7.29
N ILE A 21 7.84 6.55 7.50
CA ILE A 21 7.11 7.01 8.68
C ILE A 21 5.81 6.21 8.89
N GLU A 22 5.00 6.04 7.84
CA GLU A 22 3.76 5.26 7.93
C GLU A 22 4.01 3.78 8.25
N ARG A 23 5.08 3.21 7.71
CA ARG A 23 5.47 1.82 8.01
C ARG A 23 5.98 1.65 9.43
N ILE A 24 6.76 2.61 9.95
CA ILE A 24 7.15 2.64 11.36
C ILE A 24 5.91 2.72 12.25
N PHE A 25 4.99 3.65 11.97
CA PHE A 25 3.74 3.75 12.74
C PHE A 25 2.94 2.44 12.74
N SER A 26 2.90 1.74 11.61
CA SER A 26 2.20 0.46 11.49
C SER A 26 2.92 -0.68 12.21
N LEU A 27 4.25 -0.67 12.29
CA LEU A 27 5.02 -1.59 13.13
C LEU A 27 4.73 -1.35 14.62
N THR A 28 4.70 -0.09 15.04
CA THR A 28 4.56 0.28 16.46
C THR A 28 3.10 0.36 16.93
N GLY A 29 2.14 0.24 16.02
CA GLY A 29 0.71 0.42 16.29
C GLY A 29 0.32 1.86 16.69
N ALA A 30 1.18 2.83 16.42
CA ALA A 30 0.90 4.24 16.65
C ALA A 30 0.27 4.85 15.38
N SER A 31 -0.32 6.05 15.50
CA SER A 31 -0.94 6.74 14.36
C SER A 31 -0.45 8.17 14.22
N ASP A 32 -0.20 8.62 12.99
CA ASP A 32 0.03 10.04 12.75
C ASP A 32 -1.27 10.83 12.90
N VAL A 33 -1.19 11.92 13.66
CA VAL A 33 -2.27 12.89 13.95
C VAL A 33 -1.79 14.34 13.76
N GLY A 34 -0.68 14.60 13.04
CA GLY A 34 -0.18 15.97 12.93
C GLY A 34 1.00 16.21 11.99
N THR A 35 1.63 17.37 12.15
CA THR A 35 2.60 17.96 11.20
C THR A 35 4.07 17.59 11.46
N ARG A 36 4.36 16.76 12.47
CA ARG A 36 5.72 16.35 12.89
C ARG A 36 5.94 14.83 12.76
N GLY A 37 5.60 14.27 11.59
CA GLY A 37 5.57 12.81 11.34
C GLY A 37 6.87 12.08 11.68
N GLU A 38 8.03 12.60 11.25
CA GLU A 38 9.35 11.96 11.45
C GLU A 38 9.69 11.80 12.95
N LYS A 39 9.78 12.91 13.70
CA LYS A 39 10.07 12.86 15.15
C LYS A 39 9.09 11.97 15.90
N ARG A 40 7.82 11.96 15.50
CA ARG A 40 6.79 11.14 16.14
C ARG A 40 6.92 9.65 15.82
N ALA A 41 7.29 9.28 14.60
CA ALA A 41 7.55 7.89 14.25
C ALA A 41 8.74 7.34 15.05
N VAL A 42 9.80 8.14 15.16
CA VAL A 42 10.99 7.82 15.95
C VAL A 42 10.64 7.67 17.45
N VAL A 43 9.84 8.59 18.01
CA VAL A 43 9.32 8.47 19.39
C VAL A 43 8.42 7.24 19.56
N ALA A 44 7.57 6.95 18.59
CA ALA A 44 6.71 5.77 18.65
C ALA A 44 7.52 4.47 18.65
N LEU A 45 8.62 4.44 17.90
CA LEU A 45 9.56 3.31 17.85
C LEU A 45 10.34 3.17 19.16
N ARG A 46 10.79 4.27 19.76
CA ARG A 46 11.39 4.28 21.09
C ARG A 46 10.47 3.67 22.13
N ASP A 47 9.22 4.13 22.18
CA ASP A 47 8.21 3.57 23.07
C ASP A 47 7.99 2.09 22.79
N ALA A 48 7.97 1.69 21.51
CA ALA A 48 7.78 0.31 21.11
C ALA A 48 8.89 -0.63 21.59
N LEU A 49 10.11 -0.11 21.69
CA LEU A 49 11.28 -0.81 22.21
C LEU A 49 11.39 -0.72 23.74
N GLY A 50 10.58 0.12 24.40
CA GLY A 50 10.64 0.34 25.84
C GLY A 50 11.93 1.03 26.29
N LEU A 51 12.46 1.94 25.47
CA LEU A 51 13.71 2.66 25.77
C LEU A 51 13.43 3.89 26.64
N ASP A 52 14.20 4.04 27.72
CA ASP A 52 14.15 5.21 28.60
C ASP A 52 15.01 6.35 28.05
N ILE A 53 14.49 7.00 26.99
CA ILE A 53 15.15 8.14 26.32
C ILE A 53 14.19 9.33 26.34
N GLU A 54 14.64 10.48 26.82
CA GLU A 54 13.81 11.68 26.89
C GLU A 54 13.28 12.11 25.50
N THR A 55 12.00 12.49 25.39
CA THR A 55 11.40 12.96 24.11
C THR A 55 12.00 14.29 23.62
N GLY A 56 12.66 15.03 24.53
CA GLY A 56 13.22 16.36 24.30
C GLY A 56 14.50 16.35 23.46
N VAL A 57 15.19 15.22 23.36
CA VAL A 57 16.46 15.12 22.63
C VAL A 57 16.29 15.36 21.13
N THR A 58 17.40 15.67 20.48
CA THR A 58 17.52 15.86 19.03
C THR A 58 17.45 14.51 18.30
N SER A 59 17.05 14.53 17.02
CA SER A 59 16.80 13.29 16.25
C SER A 59 18.07 12.47 15.99
N ASP A 60 19.24 13.09 16.06
CA ASP A 60 20.55 12.44 16.00
C ASP A 60 20.81 11.53 17.21
N VAL A 61 20.61 12.05 18.42
CA VAL A 61 20.73 11.29 19.68
C VAL A 61 19.69 10.19 19.73
N MET A 62 18.44 10.51 19.40
CA MET A 62 17.36 9.51 19.38
C MET A 62 17.61 8.43 18.31
N GLY A 63 18.04 8.82 17.11
CA GLY A 63 18.32 7.89 16.01
C GLY A 63 19.45 6.92 16.33
N ALA A 64 20.55 7.41 16.90
CA ALA A 64 21.68 6.56 17.28
C ALA A 64 21.30 5.55 18.38
N ALA A 65 20.58 5.98 19.41
CA ALA A 65 20.14 5.10 20.49
C ALA A 65 19.14 4.04 20.02
N LEU A 66 18.24 4.40 19.09
CA LEU A 66 17.35 3.43 18.43
C LEU A 66 18.14 2.43 17.59
N ALA A 67 19.13 2.90 16.84
CA ALA A 67 19.96 2.03 16.01
C ALA A 67 20.73 1.02 16.86
N GLU A 68 21.31 1.44 17.98
CA GLU A 68 21.95 0.55 18.95
C GLU A 68 20.97 -0.52 19.47
N ALA A 69 19.77 -0.11 19.89
CA ALA A 69 18.73 -1.01 20.39
C ALA A 69 18.21 -2.00 19.32
N LEU A 70 18.30 -1.62 18.03
CA LEU A 70 17.88 -2.42 16.89
C LEU A 70 19.04 -3.16 16.21
N HIS A 71 20.24 -3.11 16.77
CA HIS A 71 21.46 -3.70 16.18
C HIS A 71 21.77 -3.21 14.75
N VAL A 72 21.44 -1.95 14.48
CA VAL A 72 21.72 -1.27 13.21
C VAL A 72 23.04 -0.51 13.31
N ASP A 73 23.96 -0.79 12.38
CA ASP A 73 25.20 -0.01 12.25
C ASP A 73 24.88 1.42 11.79
N TRP A 74 25.07 2.41 12.67
CA TRP A 74 24.60 3.79 12.49
C TRP A 74 25.69 4.71 11.95
N ASP A 75 25.70 4.93 10.63
CA ASP A 75 26.58 5.90 9.97
C ASP A 75 25.94 7.30 9.98
N THR A 76 26.42 8.17 10.86
CA THR A 76 25.90 9.55 10.99
C THR A 76 26.06 10.37 9.73
N ALA A 77 27.12 10.17 8.94
CA ALA A 77 27.36 10.92 7.71
C ALA A 77 26.36 10.56 6.60
N ARG A 78 25.79 9.35 6.67
CA ARG A 78 24.80 8.85 5.72
C ARG A 78 23.36 9.05 6.21
N TYR A 79 23.13 8.88 7.49
CA TYR A 79 21.78 8.79 8.06
C TYR A 79 21.25 10.11 8.63
N LEU A 80 22.08 11.15 8.69
CA LEU A 80 21.69 12.47 9.18
C LEU A 80 22.04 13.57 8.18
N ASP A 81 21.10 14.48 7.98
CA ASP A 81 21.34 15.81 7.42
C ASP A 81 21.06 16.83 8.53
N ARG A 82 22.13 17.32 9.16
CA ARG A 82 22.10 18.12 10.39
C ARG A 82 21.39 17.37 11.53
N HIS A 83 20.15 17.72 11.84
CA HIS A 83 19.33 17.07 12.88
C HIS A 83 18.13 16.32 12.30
N LYS A 84 18.10 16.11 10.98
CA LYS A 84 17.03 15.39 10.29
C LYS A 84 17.53 14.00 9.90
N ILE A 85 16.73 12.97 10.14
CA ILE A 85 17.05 11.62 9.70
C ILE A 85 16.78 11.53 8.19
N THR A 86 17.76 11.06 7.43
CA THR A 86 17.62 10.90 5.97
C THR A 86 16.70 9.70 5.66
N LEU A 87 16.27 9.56 4.39
CA LEU A 87 15.52 8.36 4.00
C LEU A 87 16.34 7.08 4.24
N ASP A 88 17.64 7.11 3.98
CA ASP A 88 18.54 5.99 4.28
C ASP A 88 18.55 5.66 5.78
N GLY A 89 18.61 6.67 6.65
CA GLY A 89 18.53 6.47 8.10
C GLY A 89 17.17 5.92 8.55
N LEU A 90 16.08 6.44 7.99
CA LEU A 90 14.73 5.93 8.27
C LEU A 90 14.56 4.48 7.80
N ASN A 91 15.12 4.12 6.64
CA ASN A 91 15.10 2.75 6.15
C ASN A 91 15.94 1.80 7.02
N ALA A 92 17.10 2.26 7.51
CA ALA A 92 17.92 1.48 8.42
C ALA A 92 17.17 1.20 9.74
N LEU A 93 16.50 2.21 10.32
CA LEU A 93 15.66 2.02 11.51
C LEU A 93 14.42 1.17 11.23
N LEU A 94 13.77 1.37 10.09
CA LEU A 94 12.58 0.61 9.69
C LEU A 94 12.89 -0.87 9.51
N GLU A 95 14.07 -1.20 8.99
CA GLU A 95 14.53 -2.56 8.84
C GLU A 95 14.80 -3.22 10.19
N GLY A 96 15.62 -2.59 11.05
CA GLY A 96 15.85 -3.12 12.38
C GLY A 96 14.55 -3.27 13.18
N ALA A 97 13.60 -2.34 13.00
CA ALA A 97 12.27 -2.45 13.60
C ALA A 97 11.43 -3.60 13.02
N ALA A 98 11.60 -3.94 11.74
CA ALA A 98 10.95 -5.09 11.13
C ALA A 98 11.54 -6.42 11.66
N ASP A 99 12.86 -6.49 11.85
CA ASP A 99 13.54 -7.64 12.46
C ASP A 99 13.08 -7.81 13.93
N ALA A 100 13.11 -6.72 14.71
CA ALA A 100 12.59 -6.72 16.09
C ALA A 100 11.10 -7.10 16.15
N TYR A 101 10.31 -6.75 15.13
CA TYR A 101 8.92 -7.17 15.04
C TYR A 101 8.76 -8.66 14.72
N ALA A 102 9.59 -9.21 13.82
CA ALA A 102 9.61 -10.62 13.48
C ALA A 102 10.00 -11.49 14.70
N GLU A 103 10.95 -11.00 15.50
CA GLU A 103 11.42 -11.64 16.74
C GLU A 103 10.45 -11.49 17.93
N GLY A 104 9.44 -10.63 17.82
CA GLY A 104 8.51 -10.33 18.92
C GLY A 104 9.09 -9.39 19.99
N SER A 105 10.20 -8.71 19.68
CA SER A 105 10.97 -7.82 20.56
C SER A 105 10.33 -6.44 20.75
N LEU A 106 9.34 -6.06 19.94
CA LEU A 106 8.57 -4.81 20.09
C LEU A 106 7.52 -4.92 21.21
N ARG A 107 7.92 -4.51 22.43
CA ARG A 107 7.16 -4.62 23.69
C ARG A 107 5.79 -3.95 23.68
N ARG A 108 5.62 -2.85 22.94
CA ARG A 108 4.35 -2.06 22.94
C ARG A 108 3.15 -2.79 22.32
N LEU A 109 3.34 -3.82 21.50
CA LEU A 109 2.18 -4.59 20.98
C LEU A 109 1.46 -5.35 22.09
N ALA A 110 2.18 -5.82 23.12
CA ALA A 110 1.58 -6.42 24.30
C ALA A 110 0.82 -5.36 25.13
N GLU A 111 1.34 -4.13 25.21
CA GLU A 111 0.74 -3.01 25.95
C GLU A 111 -0.47 -2.38 25.24
N MET A 112 -0.63 -2.60 23.93
CA MET A 112 -1.83 -2.21 23.17
C MET A 112 -3.03 -3.11 23.45
N ARG A 113 -2.85 -4.22 24.17
CA ARG A 113 -3.97 -5.05 24.59
C ARG A 113 -4.89 -4.19 25.46
N PRO A 114 -6.19 -4.09 25.12
CA PRO A 114 -7.13 -3.38 25.98
C PRO A 114 -7.04 -3.91 27.41
N ALA A 115 -7.04 -3.02 28.42
CA ALA A 115 -7.03 -3.43 29.83
C ALA A 115 -8.19 -4.37 30.21
N LEU A 116 -9.27 -4.34 29.43
CA LEU A 116 -10.37 -5.29 29.55
C LEU A 116 -9.91 -6.76 29.34
N LEU A 117 -8.85 -6.99 28.58
CA LEU A 117 -8.31 -8.30 28.20
C LEU A 117 -7.02 -8.66 28.98
N ASP A 118 -6.81 -8.14 30.19
CA ASP A 118 -5.59 -8.42 30.98
C ASP A 118 -5.58 -9.81 31.66
N GLY A 119 -6.72 -10.53 31.64
CA GLY A 119 -6.84 -11.87 32.23
C GLY A 119 -5.94 -12.94 31.58
N PRO A 120 -5.52 -13.98 32.33
CA PRO A 120 -4.64 -15.04 31.82
C PRO A 120 -5.24 -15.80 30.63
N GLU A 121 -6.56 -15.88 30.54
CA GLU A 121 -7.27 -16.49 29.41
C GLU A 121 -7.12 -15.73 28.09
N TRP A 122 -6.62 -14.50 28.14
CA TRP A 122 -6.32 -13.65 26.98
C TRP A 122 -4.81 -13.49 26.75
N ALA A 123 -3.96 -14.19 27.52
CA ALA A 123 -2.51 -14.01 27.49
C ALA A 123 -1.91 -14.18 26.08
N LEU A 124 -2.50 -15.05 25.27
CA LEU A 124 -2.09 -15.35 23.89
C LEU A 124 -2.75 -14.44 22.84
N PHE A 125 -3.66 -13.55 23.23
CA PHE A 125 -4.31 -12.64 22.28
C PHE A 125 -3.34 -11.57 21.80
N GLU A 126 -3.20 -11.45 20.47
CA GLU A 126 -2.52 -10.33 19.85
C GLU A 126 -3.54 -9.29 19.35
N PRO A 127 -3.55 -8.06 19.90
CA PRO A 127 -4.48 -7.01 19.48
C PRO A 127 -4.23 -6.60 18.03
N ALA A 128 -5.31 -6.30 17.30
CA ALA A 128 -5.23 -5.62 16.01
C ALA A 128 -4.82 -4.16 16.22
N ARG A 129 -3.99 -3.64 15.31
CA ARG A 129 -3.42 -2.28 15.40
C ARG A 129 -4.29 -1.21 14.78
N SER A 130 -5.14 -1.61 13.85
CA SER A 130 -6.04 -0.71 13.14
C SER A 130 -7.43 -1.33 13.03
N LYS A 131 -8.44 -0.48 12.83
CA LYS A 131 -9.81 -0.97 12.62
C LYS A 131 -9.91 -1.87 11.39
N ILE A 132 -9.19 -1.53 10.31
CA ILE A 132 -9.20 -2.33 9.08
C ILE A 132 -8.57 -3.70 9.31
N GLU A 133 -7.49 -3.78 10.08
CA GLU A 133 -6.90 -5.06 10.50
C GLU A 133 -7.91 -5.88 11.31
N ALA A 134 -8.56 -5.25 12.30
CA ALA A 134 -9.52 -5.93 13.17
C ALA A 134 -10.71 -6.51 12.40
N VAL A 135 -11.34 -5.72 11.51
CA VAL A 135 -12.50 -6.20 10.73
C VAL A 135 -12.12 -7.29 9.72
N ASN A 136 -10.92 -7.21 9.13
CA ASN A 136 -10.44 -8.28 8.24
C ASN A 136 -10.17 -9.56 9.02
N ARG A 137 -9.50 -9.49 10.17
CA ARG A 137 -9.29 -10.66 11.04
C ARG A 137 -10.62 -11.28 11.48
N ILE A 138 -11.61 -10.47 11.88
CA ILE A 138 -12.96 -10.96 12.23
C ILE A 138 -13.59 -11.70 11.04
N SER A 139 -13.53 -11.12 9.84
CA SER A 139 -14.18 -11.69 8.65
C SER A 139 -13.53 -12.99 8.19
N MET A 140 -12.23 -13.15 8.43
CA MET A 140 -11.51 -14.41 8.20
C MET A 140 -11.97 -15.54 9.11
N LEU A 141 -12.43 -15.25 10.33
CA LEU A 141 -12.95 -16.29 11.23
C LEU A 141 -14.15 -17.02 10.63
N THR A 142 -14.89 -16.37 9.74
CA THR A 142 -16.09 -16.89 9.08
C THR A 142 -15.95 -17.06 7.56
N GLY A 143 -14.76 -16.86 7.00
CA GLY A 143 -14.53 -16.96 5.55
C GLY A 143 -15.38 -15.98 4.73
N SER A 144 -15.74 -14.84 5.31
CA SER A 144 -16.64 -13.86 4.67
C SER A 144 -15.93 -12.93 3.68
N GLY A 145 -14.62 -13.12 3.51
CA GLY A 145 -13.76 -12.36 2.60
C GLY A 145 -13.29 -11.02 3.16
N ALA A 146 -12.49 -10.31 2.36
CA ALA A 146 -11.93 -9.02 2.72
C ALA A 146 -13.00 -7.95 2.93
N GLU A 147 -12.85 -7.17 4.01
CA GLU A 147 -13.75 -6.10 4.39
C GLU A 147 -13.20 -4.72 4.05
N ARG A 148 -14.12 -3.75 4.03
CA ARG A 148 -13.80 -2.34 3.85
C ARG A 148 -14.18 -1.55 5.08
N LEU A 149 -13.64 -0.35 5.22
CA LEU A 149 -14.19 0.63 6.14
C LEU A 149 -15.14 1.55 5.36
N GLY A 150 -16.30 1.82 5.94
CA GLY A 150 -17.23 2.82 5.45
C GLY A 150 -16.72 4.25 5.69
N PRO A 151 -17.50 5.25 5.25
CA PRO A 151 -17.13 6.67 5.35
C PRO A 151 -16.62 7.06 6.74
N GLY A 152 -15.46 7.72 6.78
CA GLY A 152 -14.81 8.15 8.03
C GLY A 152 -14.10 7.02 8.79
N GLY A 153 -13.70 5.94 8.13
CA GLY A 153 -12.96 4.83 8.76
C GLY A 153 -13.84 3.98 9.69
N LYS A 154 -15.15 3.94 9.43
CA LYS A 154 -16.13 3.27 10.28
C LYS A 154 -16.34 1.83 9.82
N GLU A 155 -16.41 0.89 10.75
CA GLU A 155 -16.78 -0.49 10.48
C GLU A 155 -18.22 -0.61 9.92
N HIS A 156 -18.42 -1.51 8.96
CA HIS A 156 -19.74 -1.84 8.46
C HIS A 156 -20.46 -2.79 9.42
N LYS A 157 -21.79 -2.63 9.57
CA LYS A 157 -22.62 -3.57 10.36
C LYS A 157 -22.47 -5.01 9.88
N ARG A 158 -22.27 -5.21 8.57
CA ARG A 158 -22.15 -6.54 7.96
C ARG A 158 -21.03 -7.38 8.56
N VAL A 159 -19.94 -6.79 9.06
CA VAL A 159 -18.85 -7.53 9.71
C VAL A 159 -19.37 -8.34 10.89
N LEU A 160 -20.24 -7.74 11.70
CA LEU A 160 -20.86 -8.39 12.85
C LEU A 160 -21.93 -9.39 12.43
N VAL A 161 -22.71 -9.07 11.40
CA VAL A 161 -23.75 -9.95 10.86
C VAL A 161 -23.11 -11.23 10.29
N ASN A 162 -22.07 -11.08 9.49
CA ASN A 162 -21.30 -12.18 8.93
C ASN A 162 -20.68 -13.06 10.04
N LEU A 163 -20.23 -12.44 11.14
CA LEU A 163 -19.74 -13.17 12.29
C LEU A 163 -20.84 -14.02 12.95
N VAL A 164 -22.01 -13.43 13.19
CA VAL A 164 -23.19 -14.13 13.73
C VAL A 164 -23.61 -15.28 12.83
N ASP A 165 -23.82 -15.00 11.55
CA ASP A 165 -24.32 -15.97 10.58
C ASP A 165 -23.29 -17.07 10.31
N GLY A 166 -22.03 -16.70 10.13
CA GLY A 166 -20.93 -17.63 9.82
C GLY A 166 -20.60 -18.57 10.97
N MET A 167 -20.74 -18.11 12.22
CA MET A 167 -20.60 -18.94 13.42
C MET A 167 -21.92 -19.60 13.84
N ARG A 168 -23.03 -19.32 13.15
CA ARG A 168 -24.38 -19.85 13.44
C ARG A 168 -24.84 -19.57 14.87
N LEU A 169 -24.57 -18.35 15.35
CA LEU A 169 -24.90 -17.94 16.72
C LEU A 169 -26.39 -17.59 16.84
N GLY A 170 -27.01 -18.01 17.94
CA GLY A 170 -28.43 -17.76 18.23
C GLY A 170 -28.75 -16.36 18.76
N ILE A 171 -27.97 -15.33 18.38
CA ILE A 171 -28.08 -13.99 18.96
C ILE A 171 -28.85 -13.02 18.05
N PRO A 172 -29.57 -12.03 18.62
CA PRO A 172 -30.37 -11.10 17.83
C PRO A 172 -29.50 -10.05 17.11
N ILE A 173 -29.71 -9.89 15.79
CA ILE A 173 -29.10 -8.83 14.99
C ILE A 173 -29.92 -7.54 15.12
N THR A 174 -29.38 -6.55 15.84
CA THR A 174 -30.09 -5.29 16.16
C THR A 174 -29.37 -4.06 15.60
N THR A 175 -28.85 -3.18 16.46
CA THR A 175 -27.97 -2.07 16.06
C THR A 175 -26.52 -2.57 15.98
N LYS A 176 -25.59 -1.77 15.44
CA LYS A 176 -24.16 -2.14 15.47
C LYS A 176 -23.67 -2.42 16.89
N HIS A 177 -24.07 -1.57 17.84
CA HIS A 177 -23.72 -1.71 19.24
C HIS A 177 -24.39 -2.90 19.90
N GLY A 178 -25.71 -3.05 19.73
CA GLY A 178 -26.45 -4.16 20.33
C GLY A 178 -25.98 -5.51 19.80
N THR A 179 -25.65 -5.59 18.50
CA THR A 179 -25.09 -6.82 17.91
C THR A 179 -23.68 -7.10 18.44
N ALA A 180 -22.82 -6.08 18.56
CA ALA A 180 -21.46 -6.23 19.08
C ALA A 180 -21.42 -6.61 20.57
N GLU A 181 -22.27 -6.01 21.38
CA GLU A 181 -22.42 -6.35 22.78
C GLU A 181 -22.96 -7.78 22.96
N ALA A 182 -23.96 -8.18 22.16
CA ALA A 182 -24.48 -9.55 22.18
C ALA A 182 -23.40 -10.57 21.77
N LEU A 183 -22.59 -10.27 20.76
CA LEU A 183 -21.42 -11.08 20.38
C LEU A 183 -20.41 -11.20 21.53
N ALA A 184 -20.06 -10.08 22.16
CA ALA A 184 -19.12 -10.09 23.27
C ALA A 184 -19.62 -10.95 24.44
N ARG A 185 -20.92 -10.87 24.78
CA ARG A 185 -21.54 -11.73 25.79
C ARG A 185 -21.51 -13.21 25.38
N GLU A 186 -21.86 -13.53 24.14
CA GLU A 186 -21.83 -14.89 23.60
C GLU A 186 -20.42 -15.51 23.67
N PHE A 187 -19.39 -14.72 23.37
CA PHE A 187 -18.00 -15.15 23.44
C PHE A 187 -17.39 -15.09 24.85
N ASN A 188 -18.17 -14.68 25.85
CA ASN A 188 -17.70 -14.41 27.21
C ASN A 188 -16.47 -13.45 27.21
N ALA A 189 -16.55 -12.41 26.38
CA ALA A 189 -15.56 -11.36 26.23
C ALA A 189 -16.02 -10.07 26.95
N PRO A 190 -15.10 -9.33 27.59
CA PRO A 190 -15.43 -8.18 28.42
C PRO A 190 -15.82 -6.95 27.58
N TRP A 191 -17.05 -6.47 27.74
CA TRP A 191 -17.60 -5.34 26.99
C TRP A 191 -18.00 -4.18 27.91
N SER A 192 -17.67 -2.94 27.52
CA SER A 192 -18.05 -1.74 28.26
C SER A 192 -18.11 -0.50 27.35
N ASP A 193 -18.43 0.66 27.92
CA ASP A 193 -18.63 1.90 27.16
C ASP A 193 -17.40 2.34 26.34
N ILE A 194 -16.18 1.98 26.74
CA ILE A 194 -14.96 2.30 25.98
C ILE A 194 -14.88 1.54 24.64
N CYS A 195 -15.66 0.48 24.48
CA CYS A 195 -15.78 -0.28 23.23
C CYS A 195 -16.58 0.48 22.16
N VAL A 196 -17.23 1.59 22.54
CA VAL A 196 -18.15 2.35 21.72
C VAL A 196 -17.75 3.82 21.70
N SER A 197 -17.79 4.44 20.52
CA SER A 197 -17.65 5.90 20.40
C SER A 197 -18.98 6.59 20.63
N THR A 198 -18.92 7.85 21.08
CA THR A 198 -20.07 8.74 21.24
C THR A 198 -20.90 8.93 19.97
N GLN A 199 -20.35 8.61 18.78
CA GLN A 199 -21.01 8.74 17.49
C GLN A 199 -21.57 7.42 16.91
N GLY A 200 -21.74 6.37 17.71
CA GLY A 200 -22.41 5.16 17.19
C GLY A 200 -21.47 4.16 16.49
N THR A 201 -20.14 4.30 16.62
CA THR A 201 -19.17 3.38 16.02
C THR A 201 -18.51 2.52 17.08
N ILE A 202 -18.03 1.34 16.69
CA ILE A 202 -17.24 0.49 17.58
C ILE A 202 -15.81 1.02 17.57
N THR A 203 -15.19 1.20 18.73
CA THR A 203 -13.78 1.64 18.82
C THR A 203 -12.84 0.51 18.38
N LEU A 204 -11.56 0.81 18.14
CA LEU A 204 -10.58 -0.26 17.93
C LEU A 204 -10.53 -1.20 19.15
N THR A 205 -10.63 -0.65 20.37
CA THR A 205 -10.78 -1.41 21.61
C THR A 205 -11.95 -2.38 21.55
N GLY A 206 -13.13 -1.91 21.14
CA GLY A 206 -14.31 -2.78 21.00
C GLY A 206 -14.13 -3.87 19.93
N LEU A 207 -13.52 -3.54 18.79
CA LEU A 207 -13.22 -4.53 17.75
C LEU A 207 -12.22 -5.59 18.25
N ASN A 208 -11.20 -5.19 19.02
CA ASN A 208 -10.24 -6.13 19.62
C ASN A 208 -10.88 -7.04 20.66
N VAL A 209 -11.85 -6.54 21.45
CA VAL A 209 -12.64 -7.37 22.38
C VAL A 209 -13.42 -8.45 21.62
N ILE A 210 -14.14 -8.06 20.56
CA ILE A 210 -14.93 -9.01 19.75
C ILE A 210 -14.00 -10.03 19.09
N LEU A 211 -12.89 -9.58 18.52
CA LEU A 211 -11.91 -10.42 17.85
C LEU A 211 -11.28 -11.43 18.83
N ALA A 212 -10.83 -10.99 20.00
CA ALA A 212 -10.27 -11.86 21.03
C ALA A 212 -11.30 -12.91 21.47
N GLY A 213 -12.53 -12.48 21.73
CA GLY A 213 -13.64 -13.36 22.10
C GLY A 213 -13.89 -14.43 21.03
N ALA A 214 -13.99 -14.02 19.77
CA ALA A 214 -14.26 -14.90 18.64
C ALA A 214 -13.10 -15.87 18.37
N GLU A 215 -11.84 -15.41 18.41
CA GLU A 215 -10.66 -16.28 18.28
C GLU A 215 -10.63 -17.33 19.39
N ARG A 216 -10.87 -16.93 20.64
CA ARG A 216 -10.95 -17.86 21.77
C ARG A 216 -12.09 -18.85 21.62
N HIS A 217 -13.28 -18.39 21.21
CA HIS A 217 -14.45 -19.25 21.00
C HIS A 217 -14.19 -20.32 19.94
N LEU A 218 -13.38 -20.01 18.92
CA LEU A 218 -12.94 -20.98 17.90
C LEU A 218 -11.73 -21.83 18.30
N GLY A 219 -11.15 -21.64 19.49
CA GLY A 219 -9.90 -22.30 19.89
C GLY A 219 -8.67 -21.86 19.09
N ARG A 220 -8.69 -20.64 18.53
CA ARG A 220 -7.65 -20.08 17.65
C ARG A 220 -6.88 -18.92 18.28
N LEU A 221 -7.04 -18.70 19.58
CA LEU A 221 -6.36 -17.59 20.27
C LEU A 221 -4.84 -17.75 20.17
N GLY A 222 -4.16 -16.70 19.70
CA GLY A 222 -2.71 -16.73 19.46
C GLY A 222 -2.29 -17.55 18.23
N GLY A 223 -3.23 -17.91 17.35
CA GLY A 223 -2.93 -18.50 16.06
C GLY A 223 -2.07 -17.58 15.18
N ASP A 224 -1.26 -18.16 14.30
CA ASP A 224 -0.29 -17.43 13.48
C ASP A 224 -0.98 -16.37 12.59
N ARG A 225 -0.46 -15.14 12.66
CA ARG A 225 -0.92 -13.98 11.89
C ARG A 225 -0.63 -14.08 10.41
N ALA A 226 0.20 -15.05 10.00
CA ALA A 226 0.54 -15.35 8.62
C ALA A 226 -0.68 -15.57 7.70
N LEU A 227 -1.90 -15.58 8.24
CA LEU A 227 -3.16 -15.78 7.51
C LEU A 227 -4.12 -14.58 7.60
N LEU A 228 -3.64 -13.34 7.76
CA LEU A 228 -4.50 -12.15 7.57
C LEU A 228 -5.35 -12.27 6.29
N PHE A 229 -4.75 -12.86 5.26
CA PHE A 229 -5.40 -13.42 4.09
C PHE A 229 -4.85 -14.81 3.82
N GLY A 230 -5.73 -15.83 3.72
CA GLY A 230 -5.31 -17.22 3.53
C GLY A 230 -4.94 -17.54 2.08
N THR A 231 -5.31 -16.68 1.13
CA THR A 231 -5.12 -16.87 -0.31
C THR A 231 -4.69 -15.57 -1.01
N PRO A 232 -4.00 -15.64 -2.16
CA PRO A 232 -3.70 -14.46 -2.98
C PRO A 232 -4.97 -13.72 -3.43
N GLU A 233 -6.08 -14.43 -3.64
CA GLU A 233 -7.38 -13.89 -3.99
C GLU A 233 -7.91 -12.95 -2.90
N GLU A 234 -7.88 -13.38 -1.65
CA GLU A 234 -8.33 -12.60 -0.50
C GLU A 234 -7.43 -11.39 -0.27
N GLU A 235 -6.11 -11.57 -0.36
CA GLU A 235 -5.13 -10.49 -0.21
C GLU A 235 -5.28 -9.45 -1.32
N GLY A 236 -5.32 -9.87 -2.58
CA GLY A 236 -5.51 -8.98 -3.72
C GLY A 236 -6.80 -8.17 -3.63
N ARG A 237 -7.90 -8.78 -3.16
CA ARG A 237 -9.16 -8.06 -2.88
C ARG A 237 -9.00 -7.01 -1.79
N ALA A 238 -8.35 -7.35 -0.68
CA ALA A 238 -8.15 -6.41 0.42
C ALA A 238 -7.26 -5.23 0.00
N LEU A 239 -6.17 -5.51 -0.72
CA LEU A 239 -5.25 -4.49 -1.20
C LEU A 239 -5.91 -3.55 -2.22
N ALA A 240 -6.59 -4.09 -3.23
CA ALA A 240 -7.29 -3.29 -4.23
C ALA A 240 -8.41 -2.43 -3.60
N ALA A 241 -9.14 -2.99 -2.64
CA ALA A 241 -10.16 -2.24 -1.89
C ALA A 241 -9.54 -1.09 -1.08
N ALA A 242 -8.44 -1.37 -0.39
CA ALA A 242 -7.73 -0.40 0.41
C ALA A 242 -7.21 0.78 -0.41
N LEU A 243 -6.74 0.50 -1.62
CA LEU A 243 -6.28 1.51 -2.56
C LEU A 243 -7.42 2.40 -3.04
N VAL A 244 -8.56 1.83 -3.45
CA VAL A 244 -9.73 2.61 -3.86
C VAL A 244 -10.20 3.56 -2.75
N ASP A 245 -10.31 3.04 -1.53
CA ASP A 245 -10.75 3.81 -0.36
C ASP A 245 -9.70 4.84 0.10
N GLY A 246 -8.46 4.73 -0.36
CA GLY A 246 -7.34 5.59 0.04
C GLY A 246 -7.31 6.94 -0.65
N PHE A 247 -8.03 7.10 -1.77
CA PHE A 247 -8.06 8.36 -2.52
C PHE A 247 -9.38 9.10 -2.33
N SER A 248 -9.28 10.41 -2.10
CA SER A 248 -10.42 11.29 -1.88
C SER A 248 -11.05 11.79 -3.18
N LEU A 249 -12.38 11.90 -3.17
CA LEU A 249 -13.16 12.58 -4.20
C LEU A 249 -12.83 14.08 -4.25
N LYS A 250 -12.84 14.64 -5.45
CA LYS A 250 -12.84 16.09 -5.68
C LYS A 250 -14.14 16.48 -6.38
N ARG A 251 -14.72 17.59 -5.95
CA ARG A 251 -15.89 18.21 -6.60
C ARG A 251 -15.43 19.15 -7.71
N PHE A 252 -16.07 19.05 -8.86
CA PHE A 252 -15.79 19.85 -10.05
C PHE A 252 -16.84 20.94 -10.25
N ALA A 253 -16.52 21.91 -11.11
CA ALA A 253 -17.40 23.05 -11.41
C ALA A 253 -18.74 22.62 -12.05
N ASP A 254 -18.74 21.49 -12.77
CA ASP A 254 -19.94 20.85 -13.32
C ASP A 254 -20.79 20.14 -12.26
N GLY A 255 -20.41 20.20 -10.98
CA GLY A 255 -21.11 19.57 -9.87
C GLY A 255 -20.81 18.08 -9.70
N SER A 256 -20.05 17.46 -10.60
CA SER A 256 -19.63 16.07 -10.47
C SER A 256 -18.56 15.90 -9.39
N GLU A 257 -18.46 14.70 -8.82
CA GLU A 257 -17.41 14.32 -7.87
C GLU A 257 -16.68 13.09 -8.38
N ARG A 258 -15.35 13.14 -8.44
CA ARG A 258 -14.50 12.02 -8.87
C ARG A 258 -13.10 12.15 -8.33
N VAL A 259 -12.35 11.04 -8.28
CA VAL A 259 -10.92 11.09 -7.97
C VAL A 259 -10.18 11.71 -9.16
N HIS A 260 -9.25 12.62 -8.88
CA HIS A 260 -8.51 13.33 -9.92
C HIS A 260 -7.11 13.73 -9.45
N TRP A 261 -6.12 13.29 -10.22
CA TRP A 261 -4.71 13.61 -10.02
C TRP A 261 -4.32 14.72 -10.98
N ASP A 262 -4.16 15.93 -10.44
CA ASP A 262 -3.66 17.08 -11.19
C ASP A 262 -2.17 16.90 -11.46
N GLY A 263 -1.74 17.03 -12.71
CA GLY A 263 -0.35 16.75 -13.10
C GLY A 263 0.65 17.67 -12.42
N ARG A 264 0.34 18.95 -12.25
CA ARG A 264 1.27 19.91 -11.61
C ARG A 264 1.46 19.58 -10.14
N ARG A 265 0.37 19.33 -9.42
CA ARG A 265 0.41 18.94 -8.00
C ARG A 265 1.10 17.60 -7.80
N SER A 266 0.81 16.62 -8.66
CA SER A 266 1.39 15.28 -8.55
C SER A 266 2.89 15.29 -8.84
N VAL A 267 3.33 15.99 -9.90
CA VAL A 267 4.76 16.16 -10.22
C VAL A 267 5.48 16.97 -9.15
N LYS A 268 4.86 18.03 -8.62
CA LYS A 268 5.44 18.78 -7.49
C LYS A 268 5.58 17.90 -6.26
N TRP A 269 4.58 17.07 -5.95
CA TRP A 269 4.64 16.10 -4.86
C TRP A 269 5.81 15.12 -5.05
N LEU A 270 6.01 14.58 -6.26
CA LEU A 270 7.15 13.71 -6.59
C LEU A 270 8.50 14.41 -6.36
N ALA A 271 8.59 15.70 -6.69
CA ALA A 271 9.80 16.50 -6.49
C ALA A 271 10.05 16.82 -5.01
N ASP A 272 9.02 17.28 -4.30
CA ASP A 272 9.08 17.64 -2.87
C ASP A 272 9.44 16.43 -1.99
N ASN A 273 9.04 15.22 -2.43
CA ASN A 273 9.36 13.96 -1.76
C ASN A 273 10.62 13.27 -2.32
N GLN A 274 11.42 13.98 -3.14
CA GLN A 274 12.74 13.55 -3.60
C GLN A 274 12.76 12.18 -4.30
N THR A 275 11.67 11.82 -4.98
CA THR A 275 11.51 10.51 -5.63
C THR A 275 12.42 10.29 -6.84
N GLY A 276 12.96 11.37 -7.43
CA GLY A 276 13.71 11.33 -8.69
C GLY A 276 12.84 11.14 -9.94
N GLN A 277 11.52 10.98 -9.80
CA GLN A 277 10.61 10.64 -10.91
C GLN A 277 9.83 11.83 -11.49
N GLN A 278 9.99 13.03 -10.92
CA GLN A 278 9.26 14.25 -11.30
C GLN A 278 9.45 14.65 -12.78
N ASN A 279 10.53 14.19 -13.41
CA ASN A 279 10.87 14.53 -14.79
C ASN A 279 10.27 13.58 -15.84
N GLN A 280 9.69 12.46 -15.41
CA GLN A 280 9.17 11.42 -16.30
C GLN A 280 7.80 11.79 -16.89
N MET A 281 7.46 11.22 -18.06
CA MET A 281 6.12 11.44 -18.66
C MET A 281 5.07 10.51 -18.07
N GLU A 282 5.54 9.40 -17.52
CA GLU A 282 4.82 8.34 -16.83
C GLU A 282 4.53 8.73 -15.37
N TRP A 283 4.50 10.03 -15.06
CA TRP A 283 4.23 10.54 -13.72
C TRP A 283 2.98 9.95 -13.04
N PRO A 284 1.86 9.59 -13.75
CA PRO A 284 0.73 8.97 -13.07
C PRO A 284 1.08 7.60 -12.50
N GLY A 285 1.96 6.85 -13.17
CA GLY A 285 2.43 5.54 -12.70
C GLY A 285 3.30 5.67 -11.45
N PHE A 286 4.25 6.60 -11.46
CA PHE A 286 5.08 6.85 -10.28
C PHE A 286 4.25 7.41 -9.13
N TYR A 287 3.41 8.41 -9.37
CA TYR A 287 2.54 8.96 -8.35
C TYR A 287 1.64 7.89 -7.73
N TRP A 288 1.04 7.02 -8.56
CA TRP A 288 0.31 5.84 -8.10
C TRP A 288 1.16 4.96 -7.19
N GLU A 289 2.32 4.52 -7.66
CA GLU A 289 3.22 3.60 -6.94
C GLU A 289 3.54 4.12 -5.52
N PHE A 290 4.02 5.36 -5.40
CA PHE A 290 4.35 5.95 -4.11
C PHE A 290 3.14 6.15 -3.18
N GLN A 291 2.01 6.63 -3.72
CA GLN A 291 0.80 6.82 -2.92
C GLN A 291 0.22 5.49 -2.45
N ALA A 292 0.18 4.50 -3.34
CA ALA A 292 -0.32 3.17 -3.06
C ALA A 292 0.51 2.48 -1.95
N ARG A 293 1.84 2.52 -2.04
CA ARG A 293 2.73 1.99 -0.98
C ARG A 293 2.47 2.65 0.37
N THR A 294 2.26 3.97 0.38
CA THR A 294 1.93 4.72 1.61
C THR A 294 0.55 4.30 2.17
N ILE A 295 -0.47 4.20 1.32
CA ILE A 295 -1.82 3.78 1.71
C ILE A 295 -1.83 2.36 2.27
N LEU A 296 -1.16 1.43 1.58
CA LEU A 296 -1.08 0.04 1.98
C LEU A 296 -0.26 -0.12 3.25
N GLY A 297 0.90 0.54 3.34
CA GLY A 297 1.78 0.53 4.51
C GLY A 297 1.14 1.11 5.77
N ARG A 298 0.15 2.01 5.64
CA ARG A 298 -0.68 2.50 6.76
C ARG A 298 -1.79 1.53 7.17
N ARG A 299 -2.33 0.78 6.22
CA ARG A 299 -3.55 -0.04 6.44
C ARG A 299 -3.23 -1.46 6.86
N PHE A 300 -2.17 -2.02 6.31
CA PHE A 300 -1.74 -3.38 6.55
C PHE A 300 -0.37 -3.35 7.17
N ALA A 301 -0.27 -4.07 8.26
CA ALA A 301 0.99 -4.23 8.89
C ALA A 301 1.88 -5.23 8.15
N PRO A 302 3.20 -5.08 8.26
CA PRO A 302 4.13 -6.00 7.61
C PRO A 302 3.95 -7.42 8.14
N ASN A 303 4.20 -8.38 7.26
CA ASN A 303 4.31 -9.78 7.61
C ASN A 303 5.61 -10.00 8.40
N ARG A 304 5.55 -10.82 9.47
CA ARG A 304 6.75 -11.22 10.26
C ARG A 304 7.72 -12.06 9.42
N ASN A 305 7.19 -12.82 8.47
CA ASN A 305 7.94 -13.67 7.56
C ASN A 305 7.65 -13.26 6.11
N PRO A 306 8.13 -12.09 5.66
CA PRO A 306 7.76 -11.56 4.34
C PRO A 306 8.33 -12.44 3.22
N PRO A 307 7.64 -12.54 2.07
CA PRO A 307 8.14 -13.23 0.90
C PRO A 307 9.37 -12.51 0.31
N LYS A 308 10.13 -13.21 -0.54
CA LYS A 308 11.24 -12.60 -1.28
C LYS A 308 10.70 -11.60 -2.29
N THR A 309 11.11 -10.34 -2.24
CA THR A 309 10.60 -9.28 -3.15
C THR A 309 11.55 -8.91 -4.28
N LYS A 310 12.79 -9.40 -4.25
CA LYS A 310 13.83 -9.00 -5.22
C LYS A 310 14.43 -10.22 -5.92
N TYR A 311 14.22 -10.28 -7.23
CA TYR A 311 14.78 -11.29 -8.15
C TYR A 311 15.72 -10.68 -9.19
N GLY A 312 15.65 -9.36 -9.38
CA GLY A 312 16.50 -8.62 -10.29
C GLY A 312 17.02 -7.33 -9.67
N PRO A 313 17.41 -6.34 -10.50
CA PRO A 313 17.92 -5.06 -10.02
C PRO A 313 16.92 -4.31 -9.15
N GLU A 314 15.64 -4.34 -9.54
CA GLU A 314 14.55 -3.66 -8.87
C GLU A 314 13.70 -4.67 -8.09
N PRO A 315 13.34 -4.40 -6.83
CA PRO A 315 12.35 -5.18 -6.11
C PRO A 315 10.93 -4.91 -6.65
N PHE A 316 10.01 -5.82 -6.38
CA PHE A 316 8.58 -5.56 -6.55
C PHE A 316 8.06 -4.58 -5.48
N ASP A 317 7.00 -3.86 -5.81
CA ASP A 317 6.60 -2.64 -5.09
C ASP A 317 5.99 -2.85 -3.71
N TYR A 318 5.44 -4.04 -3.41
CA TYR A 318 4.76 -4.31 -2.14
C TYR A 318 4.73 -5.82 -1.81
N SER A 319 4.64 -6.13 -0.52
CA SER A 319 4.40 -7.51 -0.06
C SER A 319 3.71 -7.56 1.30
N LEU A 320 2.84 -8.54 1.46
CA LEU A 320 2.31 -9.01 2.74
C LEU A 320 2.60 -10.51 2.88
N ASN A 321 1.61 -11.36 2.63
CA ASN A 321 1.81 -12.81 2.51
C ASN A 321 2.30 -13.17 1.10
N TYR A 322 1.88 -12.39 0.10
CA TYR A 322 2.26 -12.56 -1.29
C TYR A 322 2.94 -11.31 -1.84
N VAL A 323 3.62 -11.45 -2.98
CA VAL A 323 4.32 -10.36 -3.67
C VAL A 323 3.37 -9.66 -4.63
N TRP A 324 3.35 -8.33 -4.57
CA TRP A 324 2.51 -7.48 -5.41
C TRP A 324 3.33 -6.37 -6.05
N ASP A 325 3.05 -6.13 -7.31
CA ASP A 325 3.66 -5.06 -8.07
C ASP A 325 2.59 -4.05 -8.54
N LEU A 326 2.93 -2.77 -8.52
CA LEU A 326 2.00 -1.67 -8.76
C LEU A 326 2.15 -1.17 -10.19
N LYS A 327 1.04 -1.14 -10.93
CA LYS A 327 1.05 -0.68 -12.32
C LYS A 327 -0.06 0.31 -12.59
N SER A 328 0.16 1.18 -13.58
CA SER A 328 -0.86 2.11 -14.07
C SER A 328 -1.12 1.88 -15.53
N HIS A 329 -2.38 1.96 -15.94
CA HIS A 329 -2.81 1.80 -17.31
C HIS A 329 -3.68 2.99 -17.76
N THR A 330 -3.32 3.58 -18.90
CA THR A 330 -4.14 4.60 -19.56
C THR A 330 -5.10 3.91 -20.52
N GLU A 331 -6.36 3.82 -20.12
CA GLU A 331 -7.43 3.17 -20.90
C GLU A 331 -8.00 4.08 -21.97
N THR A 332 -8.07 5.37 -21.67
CA THR A 332 -8.61 6.40 -22.56
C THR A 332 -7.83 7.71 -22.42
N TRP A 333 -7.88 8.51 -23.48
CA TRP A 333 -7.40 9.89 -23.51
C TRP A 333 -8.59 10.81 -23.74
N PHE A 334 -8.69 11.87 -22.94
CA PHE A 334 -9.72 12.90 -23.07
C PHE A 334 -9.06 14.24 -23.38
N ASP A 335 -9.55 14.88 -24.43
CA ASP A 335 -9.14 16.22 -24.82
C ASP A 335 -10.15 17.26 -24.31
N PRO A 336 -9.77 18.11 -23.35
CA PRO A 336 -10.69 19.09 -22.79
C PRO A 336 -11.06 20.22 -23.77
N LEU A 337 -10.30 20.44 -24.85
CA LEU A 337 -10.60 21.49 -25.82
C LEU A 337 -11.66 21.04 -26.84
N THR A 338 -11.61 19.78 -27.26
CA THR A 338 -12.52 19.21 -28.27
C THR A 338 -13.67 18.42 -27.65
N GLY A 339 -13.52 17.97 -26.40
CA GLY A 339 -14.43 17.03 -25.73
C GLY A 339 -14.28 15.59 -26.21
N GLU A 340 -13.32 15.30 -27.10
CA GLU A 340 -13.14 13.97 -27.69
C GLU A 340 -12.50 13.00 -26.69
N THR A 341 -12.99 11.75 -26.69
CA THR A 341 -12.37 10.64 -25.96
C THR A 341 -11.87 9.59 -26.95
N THR A 342 -10.58 9.27 -26.87
CA THR A 342 -9.95 8.22 -27.70
C THR A 342 -9.44 7.08 -26.84
N LYS A 343 -9.31 5.88 -27.45
CA LYS A 343 -8.82 4.70 -26.74
C LYS A 343 -7.32 4.79 -26.48
N GLY A 344 -6.91 4.36 -25.29
CA GLY A 344 -5.52 4.15 -24.92
C GLY A 344 -4.92 2.91 -25.57
N ARG A 345 -3.72 2.51 -25.11
CA ARG A 345 -3.08 1.29 -25.62
C ARG A 345 -3.84 0.06 -25.12
N GLY A 346 -3.86 -1.03 -25.90
CA GLY A 346 -4.55 -2.27 -25.52
C GLY A 346 -3.84 -3.14 -24.47
N GLY A 347 -2.81 -2.61 -23.81
CA GLY A 347 -2.08 -3.33 -22.78
C GLY A 347 -1.13 -2.42 -21.99
N SER A 348 -0.73 -2.91 -20.82
CA SER A 348 0.16 -2.20 -19.89
C SER A 348 1.50 -2.93 -19.77
N PRO A 349 2.65 -2.24 -19.96
CA PRO A 349 3.95 -2.84 -19.69
C PRO A 349 4.07 -3.23 -18.22
N LEU A 350 4.55 -4.44 -17.97
CA LEU A 350 4.84 -4.98 -16.64
C LEU A 350 6.35 -4.81 -16.32
N ASN A 351 6.89 -5.70 -15.49
CA ASN A 351 8.29 -5.73 -15.08
C ASN A 351 9.15 -6.46 -16.12
N ASP A 352 10.46 -6.51 -15.89
CA ASP A 352 11.35 -7.27 -16.78
C ASP A 352 11.00 -8.76 -16.72
N ALA A 353 11.09 -9.43 -17.87
CA ALA A 353 10.58 -10.78 -18.03
C ALA A 353 11.28 -11.77 -17.08
N GLN A 354 12.61 -11.65 -16.94
CA GLN A 354 13.39 -12.54 -16.10
C GLN A 354 12.98 -12.46 -14.63
N SER A 355 12.92 -11.26 -14.04
CA SER A 355 12.51 -11.12 -12.63
C SER A 355 11.09 -11.64 -12.38
N MET A 356 10.18 -11.46 -13.37
CA MET A 356 8.83 -12.01 -13.29
C MET A 356 8.83 -13.54 -13.36
N ASP A 357 9.54 -14.14 -14.33
CA ASP A 357 9.62 -15.59 -14.51
C ASP A 357 10.15 -16.26 -13.24
N GLU A 358 11.23 -15.72 -12.66
CA GLU A 358 11.83 -16.24 -11.43
C GLU A 358 10.90 -16.11 -10.22
N CYS A 359 10.24 -14.96 -10.05
CA CYS A 359 9.31 -14.75 -8.94
C CYS A 359 8.07 -15.63 -9.02
N ILE A 360 7.48 -15.73 -10.21
CA ILE A 360 6.30 -16.56 -10.47
C ILE A 360 6.62 -18.04 -10.23
N ALA A 361 7.81 -18.50 -10.63
CA ALA A 361 8.24 -19.88 -10.39
C ALA A 361 8.49 -20.20 -8.92
N ASP A 362 8.98 -19.23 -8.14
CA ASP A 362 9.33 -19.42 -6.73
C ASP A 362 8.09 -19.39 -5.81
N GLN A 363 7.19 -18.41 -6.01
CA GLN A 363 6.10 -18.13 -5.06
C GLN A 363 4.84 -17.48 -5.66
N GLY A 364 4.78 -17.31 -6.98
CA GLY A 364 3.74 -16.52 -7.64
C GLY A 364 3.95 -15.00 -7.57
N LEU A 365 3.18 -14.26 -8.37
CA LEU A 365 3.28 -12.79 -8.46
C LEU A 365 1.93 -12.14 -8.74
N GLY A 366 1.61 -11.12 -7.96
CA GLY A 366 0.42 -10.30 -8.12
C GLY A 366 0.69 -8.93 -8.73
N PHE A 367 -0.33 -8.37 -9.39
CA PHE A 367 -0.32 -6.99 -9.87
C PHE A 367 -1.54 -6.23 -9.39
N LEU A 368 -1.34 -5.06 -8.79
CA LEU A 368 -2.40 -4.09 -8.49
C LEU A 368 -2.34 -2.96 -9.51
N MET A 369 -3.25 -3.00 -10.47
CA MET A 369 -3.25 -2.12 -11.63
C MET A 369 -4.32 -1.04 -11.52
N VAL A 370 -3.92 0.23 -11.49
CA VAL A 370 -4.86 1.35 -11.63
C VAL A 370 -5.16 1.60 -13.10
N GLY A 371 -6.41 1.43 -13.51
CA GLY A 371 -6.91 1.83 -14.82
C GLY A 371 -7.50 3.23 -14.77
N GLY A 372 -7.26 4.06 -15.78
CA GLY A 372 -7.82 5.40 -15.79
C GLY A 372 -7.76 6.17 -17.10
N ARG A 373 -8.35 7.36 -17.05
CA ARG A 373 -8.44 8.32 -18.14
C ARG A 373 -7.35 9.37 -18.03
N ALA A 374 -6.52 9.50 -19.06
CA ALA A 374 -5.54 10.58 -19.16
C ALA A 374 -6.17 11.83 -19.76
N ILE A 375 -5.92 12.99 -19.17
CA ILE A 375 -6.33 14.29 -19.71
C ILE A 375 -5.15 14.87 -20.51
N THR A 376 -5.36 15.20 -21.77
CA THR A 376 -4.29 15.69 -22.65
C THR A 376 -3.84 17.11 -22.29
N ASP A 377 -2.56 17.37 -22.50
CA ASP A 377 -1.96 18.70 -22.46
C ASP A 377 -2.08 19.38 -23.84
N THR A 378 -3.31 19.65 -24.29
CA THR A 378 -3.58 20.08 -25.67
C THR A 378 -2.98 21.45 -25.99
N ASP A 379 -2.96 22.37 -25.02
CA ASP A 379 -2.38 23.72 -25.16
C ASP A 379 -0.85 23.76 -24.90
N GLY A 380 -0.26 22.65 -24.44
CA GLY A 380 1.15 22.55 -24.10
C GLY A 380 1.56 23.28 -22.81
N ALA A 381 0.60 23.83 -22.05
CA ALA A 381 0.88 24.61 -20.85
C ALA A 381 1.47 23.75 -19.73
N PHE A 382 1.08 22.48 -19.63
CA PHE A 382 1.67 21.55 -18.67
C PHE A 382 3.10 21.19 -19.06
N LYS A 383 3.38 20.92 -20.34
CA LYS A 383 4.75 20.67 -20.84
C LYS A 383 5.66 21.87 -20.56
N ALA A 384 5.23 23.08 -20.89
CA ALA A 384 6.02 24.29 -20.66
C ALA A 384 6.37 24.46 -19.17
N TRP A 385 5.39 24.24 -18.30
CA TRP A 385 5.60 24.24 -16.85
C TRP A 385 6.56 23.13 -16.38
N GLN A 386 6.42 21.90 -16.89
CA GLN A 386 7.27 20.77 -16.50
C GLN A 386 8.73 20.97 -16.96
N ASP A 387 8.94 21.58 -18.12
CA ASP A 387 10.28 21.88 -18.63
C ASP A 387 10.96 23.00 -17.81
N ALA A 388 10.20 24.00 -17.37
CA ALA A 388 10.70 25.01 -16.45
C ALA A 388 11.11 24.40 -15.10
N LEU A 389 10.36 23.42 -14.59
CA LEU A 389 10.69 22.70 -13.36
C LEU A 389 11.98 21.88 -13.47
N LYS A 390 12.25 21.26 -14.63
CA LYS A 390 13.47 20.46 -14.87
C LYS A 390 14.75 21.28 -14.79
N GLY A 391 14.68 22.56 -15.18
CA GLY A 391 15.85 23.46 -15.23
C GLY A 391 16.98 23.00 -16.17
N LYS A 392 16.74 22.01 -17.04
CA LYS A 392 17.71 21.45 -17.98
C LYS A 392 17.04 21.14 -19.32
N ALA A 393 17.80 21.25 -20.41
CA ALA A 393 17.33 20.90 -21.74
C ALA A 393 16.90 19.42 -21.80
N ALA A 394 15.76 19.15 -22.44
CA ALA A 394 15.29 17.79 -22.63
C ALA A 394 16.27 16.99 -23.50
N ALA A 395 16.47 15.71 -23.18
CA ALA A 395 17.22 14.81 -24.05
C ALA A 395 16.54 14.74 -25.44
N PRO A 396 17.33 14.68 -26.53
CA PRO A 396 16.79 14.60 -27.88
C PRO A 396 15.90 13.35 -28.03
N SER A 397 14.75 13.52 -28.70
CA SER A 397 13.83 12.43 -28.98
C SER A 397 14.31 11.60 -30.16
N ASN A 398 14.30 10.27 -30.01
CA ASN A 398 14.60 9.35 -31.12
C ASN A 398 13.67 9.53 -32.34
N SER A 399 12.50 10.15 -32.17
CA SER A 399 11.51 10.38 -33.24
C SER A 399 11.39 11.85 -33.69
N GLY A 400 12.22 12.76 -33.13
CA GLY A 400 12.14 14.20 -33.42
C GLY A 400 10.88 14.92 -32.91
N ARG A 401 9.86 14.19 -32.43
CA ARG A 401 8.62 14.71 -31.84
C ARG A 401 8.54 14.36 -30.36
N SER A 402 8.14 15.32 -29.53
CA SER A 402 7.76 15.05 -28.13
C SER A 402 6.42 14.33 -28.10
N ARG A 403 6.28 13.33 -27.23
CA ARG A 403 4.99 12.68 -26.98
C ARG A 403 4.03 13.67 -26.32
N MET A 404 2.73 13.50 -26.61
CA MET A 404 1.65 14.19 -25.90
C MET A 404 1.74 13.92 -24.40
N ARG A 405 1.62 14.98 -23.58
CA ARG A 405 1.71 14.88 -22.13
C ARG A 405 0.33 14.64 -21.52
N LYS A 406 0.34 14.10 -20.30
CA LYS A 406 -0.86 13.96 -19.46
C LYS A 406 -0.88 15.14 -18.51
N ALA A 407 -1.77 16.10 -18.74
CA ALA A 407 -1.97 17.24 -17.85
C ALA A 407 -2.64 16.82 -16.53
N ALA A 408 -3.44 15.76 -16.56
CA ALA A 408 -4.03 15.12 -15.40
C ALA A 408 -4.32 13.64 -15.66
N PHE A 409 -4.66 12.92 -14.60
CA PHE A 409 -5.11 11.52 -14.66
C PHE A 409 -6.30 11.31 -13.74
N GLU A 410 -7.33 10.67 -14.25
CA GLU A 410 -8.55 10.33 -13.51
C GLU A 410 -8.61 8.81 -13.38
N PRO A 411 -8.24 8.27 -12.20
CA PRO A 411 -8.32 6.84 -11.99
C PRO A 411 -9.80 6.41 -11.96
N LEU A 412 -10.10 5.29 -12.61
CA LEU A 412 -11.43 4.74 -12.77
C LEU A 412 -11.62 3.52 -11.89
N HIS A 413 -10.63 2.62 -11.85
CA HIS A 413 -10.67 1.43 -11.01
C HIS A 413 -9.27 0.95 -10.62
N VAL A 414 -9.25 -0.01 -9.70
CA VAL A 414 -8.08 -0.85 -9.39
C VAL A 414 -8.43 -2.30 -9.66
N ASP A 415 -7.66 -2.94 -10.52
CA ASP A 415 -7.72 -4.38 -10.80
C ASP A 415 -6.62 -5.10 -10.01
N ALA A 416 -6.93 -6.28 -9.47
CA ALA A 416 -5.94 -7.22 -8.95
C ALA A 416 -5.80 -8.41 -9.90
N PHE A 417 -4.57 -8.72 -10.32
CA PHE A 417 -4.23 -9.90 -11.11
C PHE A 417 -3.26 -10.79 -10.35
N TRP A 418 -3.34 -12.11 -10.58
CA TRP A 418 -2.46 -13.09 -9.94
C TRP A 418 -1.96 -14.13 -10.92
N PHE A 419 -0.65 -14.37 -10.88
CA PHE A 419 0.04 -15.46 -11.58
C PHE A 419 0.54 -16.45 -10.52
N ALA A 420 -0.15 -17.58 -10.39
CA ALA A 420 0.16 -18.56 -9.35
C ALA A 420 1.48 -19.28 -9.58
N ASP A 421 1.79 -19.60 -10.84
CA ASP A 421 2.96 -20.39 -11.22
C ASP A 421 3.33 -20.19 -12.71
N THR A 422 4.39 -20.86 -13.15
CA THR A 422 4.86 -20.84 -14.54
C THR A 422 3.81 -21.38 -15.52
N LEU A 423 2.96 -22.32 -15.10
CA LEU A 423 1.90 -22.86 -15.96
C LEU A 423 0.82 -21.81 -16.22
N ALA A 424 0.41 -21.06 -15.20
CA ALA A 424 -0.51 -19.94 -15.33
C ALA A 424 0.04 -18.85 -16.25
N LEU A 425 1.32 -18.50 -16.10
CA LEU A 425 1.99 -17.54 -16.99
C LEU A 425 2.02 -18.03 -18.44
N ASN A 426 2.46 -19.26 -18.68
CA ASN A 426 2.53 -19.83 -20.03
C ASN A 426 1.14 -19.92 -20.68
N SER A 427 0.11 -20.28 -19.91
CA SER A 427 -1.28 -20.31 -20.37
C SER A 427 -1.77 -18.91 -20.76
N ALA A 428 -1.41 -17.89 -19.98
CA ALA A 428 -1.72 -16.50 -20.27
C ALA A 428 -1.00 -15.98 -21.54
N VAL A 429 0.24 -16.40 -21.75
CA VAL A 429 1.01 -16.09 -22.96
C VAL A 429 0.38 -16.76 -24.18
N ALA A 430 0.04 -18.05 -24.09
CA ALA A 430 -0.61 -18.80 -25.17
C ALA A 430 -1.99 -18.22 -25.53
N ALA A 431 -2.75 -17.74 -24.55
CA ALA A 431 -4.03 -17.07 -24.75
C ALA A 431 -3.90 -15.60 -25.24
N GLY A 432 -2.69 -15.05 -25.32
CA GLY A 432 -2.46 -13.66 -25.71
C GLY A 432 -2.88 -12.63 -24.65
N HIS A 433 -3.11 -13.06 -23.41
CA HIS A 433 -3.37 -12.18 -22.27
C HIS A 433 -2.08 -11.52 -21.77
N VAL A 434 -0.94 -12.21 -21.93
CA VAL A 434 0.40 -11.68 -21.71
C VAL A 434 1.18 -11.78 -23.01
N THR A 435 1.95 -10.74 -23.33
CA THR A 435 2.80 -10.74 -24.53
C THR A 435 4.21 -10.26 -24.20
N GLY A 436 5.20 -10.73 -24.95
CA GLY A 436 6.56 -10.23 -24.86
C GLY A 436 6.65 -8.79 -25.38
N PHE A 437 7.26 -7.91 -24.60
CA PHE A 437 7.52 -6.51 -24.94
C PHE A 437 9.02 -6.29 -25.15
N LYS A 438 9.44 -6.26 -26.41
CA LYS A 438 10.78 -5.78 -26.78
C LYS A 438 10.80 -4.26 -26.67
N GLN A 439 11.39 -3.76 -25.58
CA GLN A 439 11.64 -2.35 -25.42
C GLN A 439 12.63 -1.84 -26.47
N GLY A 440 12.37 -0.66 -27.03
CA GLY A 440 13.38 0.08 -27.79
C GLY A 440 14.57 0.47 -26.89
N PRO A 441 15.72 0.85 -27.49
CA PRO A 441 16.89 1.29 -26.73
C PRO A 441 16.57 2.51 -25.86
N GLN A 442 17.40 2.73 -24.84
CA GLN A 442 17.37 3.94 -24.01
C GLN A 442 17.48 5.21 -24.89
N ALA A 443 17.07 6.36 -24.33
CA ALA A 443 17.42 7.63 -24.97
C ALA A 443 18.96 7.76 -24.99
N PRO A 444 19.55 8.21 -26.10
CA PRO A 444 20.99 8.29 -26.20
C PRO A 444 21.54 9.39 -25.28
N ARG A 445 22.73 9.16 -24.74
CA ARG A 445 23.41 10.13 -23.87
C ARG A 445 23.99 11.30 -24.68
N VAL A 446 24.30 11.06 -25.96
CA VAL A 446 24.80 12.04 -26.93
C VAL A 446 23.89 12.05 -28.15
N ALA A 447 23.57 13.24 -28.67
CA ALA A 447 22.76 13.37 -29.86
C ALA A 447 23.43 12.67 -31.06
N GLY A 448 22.70 11.78 -31.74
CA GLY A 448 23.20 11.04 -32.89
C GLY A 448 23.77 9.65 -32.60
N GLU A 449 23.94 9.28 -31.32
CA GLU A 449 24.39 7.93 -30.93
C GLU A 449 23.21 6.97 -30.65
N PRO A 450 23.40 5.64 -30.73
CA PRO A 450 22.41 4.68 -30.25
C PRO A 450 22.44 4.60 -28.72
N GLY A 451 21.25 4.57 -28.08
CA GLY A 451 21.16 4.31 -26.64
C GLY A 451 21.33 2.82 -26.29
N ALA A 452 21.62 2.55 -25.02
CA ALA A 452 21.82 1.18 -24.53
C ALA A 452 20.56 0.29 -24.70
N ALA A 453 20.76 -1.00 -24.95
CA ALA A 453 19.69 -1.98 -25.01
C ALA A 453 18.97 -2.10 -23.65
N ARG A 454 17.66 -2.33 -23.69
CA ARG A 454 16.84 -2.52 -22.49
C ARG A 454 16.45 -3.99 -22.35
N ARG A 455 16.32 -4.46 -21.10
CA ARG A 455 15.79 -5.80 -20.81
C ARG A 455 14.36 -5.94 -21.36
N PRO A 456 13.99 -7.12 -21.88
CA PRO A 456 12.62 -7.39 -22.30
C PRO A 456 11.68 -7.31 -21.11
N LYS A 457 10.44 -6.91 -21.35
CA LYS A 457 9.36 -6.90 -20.34
C LYS A 457 8.21 -7.76 -20.81
N TYR A 458 7.29 -8.07 -19.92
CA TYR A 458 5.96 -8.50 -20.32
C TYR A 458 5.02 -7.31 -20.52
N THR A 459 3.93 -7.53 -21.24
CA THR A 459 2.79 -6.63 -21.34
C THR A 459 1.52 -7.40 -21.03
N LEU A 460 0.72 -6.89 -20.09
CA LEU A 460 -0.61 -7.40 -19.79
C LEU A 460 -1.62 -6.77 -20.74
N SER A 461 -2.34 -7.59 -21.51
CA SER A 461 -3.41 -7.12 -22.38
C SER A 461 -4.62 -6.67 -21.55
N SER A 462 -5.34 -5.66 -22.01
CA SER A 462 -6.64 -5.30 -21.44
C SER A 462 -7.68 -6.43 -21.53
N LYS A 463 -7.43 -7.46 -22.36
CA LYS A 463 -8.25 -8.67 -22.45
C LYS A 463 -8.07 -9.62 -21.26
N ALA A 464 -7.05 -9.42 -20.42
CA ALA A 464 -6.84 -10.23 -19.24
C ALA A 464 -7.93 -9.99 -18.17
N ALA A 465 -8.61 -8.85 -18.20
CA ALA A 465 -9.75 -8.56 -17.33
C ALA A 465 -10.89 -9.56 -17.59
N GLY A 466 -11.39 -10.18 -16.52
CA GLY A 466 -12.45 -11.20 -16.56
C GLY A 466 -11.97 -12.62 -16.85
N THR A 467 -10.65 -12.83 -16.97
CA THR A 467 -10.05 -14.18 -17.11
C THR A 467 -9.75 -14.77 -15.74
N SER A 468 -9.24 -16.01 -15.69
CA SER A 468 -8.81 -16.67 -14.45
C SER A 468 -7.67 -15.95 -13.73
N LEU A 469 -6.90 -15.09 -14.41
CA LEU A 469 -5.87 -14.26 -13.79
C LEU A 469 -6.46 -13.08 -13.00
N HIS A 470 -7.67 -12.66 -13.33
CA HIS A 470 -8.27 -11.45 -12.80
C HIS A 470 -9.05 -11.74 -11.52
N LEU A 471 -8.52 -11.29 -10.39
CA LEU A 471 -9.06 -11.60 -9.07
C LEU A 471 -10.26 -10.71 -8.73
N VAL A 472 -10.14 -9.41 -8.97
CA VAL A 472 -11.18 -8.43 -8.68
C VAL A 472 -10.93 -7.12 -9.40
N ARG A 473 -12.03 -6.41 -9.69
CA ARG A 473 -12.04 -4.99 -10.04
C ARG A 473 -12.81 -4.21 -8.99
N TYR A 474 -12.26 -3.07 -8.59
CA TYR A 474 -12.98 -2.10 -7.78
C TYR A 474 -12.94 -0.71 -8.38
N GLU A 475 -14.13 -0.16 -8.62
CA GLU A 475 -14.31 1.18 -9.17
C GLU A 475 -14.03 2.24 -8.11
N PHE A 476 -13.32 3.29 -8.49
CA PHE A 476 -13.28 4.51 -7.71
C PHE A 476 -14.66 5.14 -7.64
N PRO A 477 -15.03 5.74 -6.49
CA PRO A 477 -16.31 6.42 -6.39
C PRO A 477 -16.37 7.56 -7.41
N SER A 478 -17.54 7.73 -8.03
CA SER A 478 -17.86 8.90 -8.83
C SER A 478 -19.32 9.28 -8.64
N ARG A 479 -19.62 10.58 -8.73
CA ARG A 479 -20.97 11.11 -8.71
C ARG A 479 -21.16 12.00 -9.93
N PRO A 480 -22.17 11.74 -10.78
CA PRO A 480 -22.50 12.64 -11.87
C PRO A 480 -23.03 13.97 -11.32
N PRO A 481 -23.10 15.02 -12.16
CA PRO A 481 -23.80 16.25 -11.83
C PRO A 481 -25.21 15.94 -11.32
N LYS A 482 -25.66 16.63 -10.26
CA LYS A 482 -27.09 16.58 -9.89
C LYS A 482 -27.87 17.29 -10.99
N ALA A 483 -28.85 16.59 -11.55
CA ALA A 483 -29.79 17.12 -12.54
C ALA A 483 -30.58 18.33 -11.99
#